data_AF-A0A8T4EAJ6-F1
#
_entry.id   AF-A0A8T4EAJ6-F1
#
_cell.length_a   1.000
_cell.length_b   1.000
_cell.length_c   1.000
_cell.angle_alpha   90.00
_cell.angle_beta   90.00
_cell.angle_gamma   90.00
#
_symmetry.space_group_name_H-M   'P 1'
#
loop_
_entity.id
_entity.type
_entity.pdbx_description
1 polymer ?
#
loop_
_entity_poly.entity_id
_entity_poly.type
_entity_poly.pdbx_seq_one_letter_code
_entity_poly.pdbx_strand_id
1 'polypeptide(L)'
;MRYALGVLIGALIPGIIFMGAAAIKIAGIGADAVVRAALWSVYTLWFLLSIVVSATIPIIVYFAKKDLFREFLIYEAGGFGFFSPLWLFFATEISGNSWTSLFIYGITQGLIGPGPEGNLVGIDISNSFLIPILILSMILGIIFLNPSFVAKHSQPSELPELTALKKTSAPTEEEEMEAEMPDVAPPVTTVDSVSNLRDILIELGTTDPIINLILNAGIGTTTEFVATSPDQLANLTGIDKRAAETLLISVQKKLWFSDI
;
A
#
# COMPACT_ATOMS: atom_id res chain seq x y z
N MET A 1 -7.07 3.61 8.37
CA MET A 1 -7.01 2.36 9.17
C MET A 1 -7.10 1.07 8.35
N ARG A 2 -7.58 1.06 7.10
CA ARG A 2 -7.69 -0.17 6.26
C ARG A 2 -6.35 -0.92 6.06
N TYR A 3 -5.24 -0.19 5.95
CA TYR A 3 -3.90 -0.72 5.67
C TYR A 3 -3.23 -1.47 6.84
N ALA A 4 -3.61 -1.16 8.08
CA ALA A 4 -2.91 -1.66 9.26
C ALA A 4 -3.18 -3.15 9.52
N LEU A 5 -4.37 -3.64 9.14
CA LEU A 5 -4.80 -4.99 9.50
C LEU A 5 -4.10 -6.07 8.64
N GLY A 6 -3.91 -5.81 7.34
CA GLY A 6 -3.21 -6.72 6.43
C GLY A 6 -1.72 -6.84 6.76
N VAL A 7 -1.07 -5.71 7.05
CA VAL A 7 0.34 -5.70 7.48
C VAL A 7 0.51 -6.37 8.84
N LEU A 8 -0.41 -6.14 9.79
CA LEU A 8 -0.35 -6.74 11.12
C LEU A 8 -0.49 -8.25 11.09
N ILE A 9 -1.40 -8.78 10.25
CA ILE A 9 -1.55 -10.22 10.05
C ILE A 9 -0.30 -10.80 9.36
N GLY A 10 0.16 -10.19 8.27
CA GLY A 10 1.38 -10.60 7.58
C GLY A 10 2.64 -10.53 8.44
N ALA A 11 2.69 -9.64 9.43
CA ALA A 11 3.78 -9.52 10.38
C ALA A 11 3.71 -10.54 11.53
N LEU A 12 2.51 -10.80 12.06
CA LEU A 12 2.33 -11.69 13.21
C LEU A 12 2.41 -13.17 12.86
N ILE A 13 1.90 -13.57 11.69
CA ILE A 13 1.88 -14.97 11.28
C ILE A 13 3.30 -15.57 11.26
N PRO A 14 4.30 -14.99 10.56
CA PRO A 14 5.67 -15.52 10.62
C PRO A 14 6.20 -15.61 12.04
N GLY A 15 5.87 -14.62 12.89
CA GLY A 15 6.27 -14.63 14.30
C GLY A 15 5.73 -15.81 15.07
N ILE A 16 4.43 -16.09 14.97
CA ILE A 16 3.81 -17.26 15.61
C ILE A 16 4.47 -18.54 15.12
N ILE A 17 4.68 -18.68 13.82
CA ILE A 17 5.27 -19.87 13.19
C ILE A 17 6.68 -20.14 13.73
N PHE A 18 7.57 -19.14 13.65
CA PHE A 18 8.96 -19.31 14.06
C PHE A 18 9.12 -19.41 15.58
N MET A 19 8.30 -18.70 16.36
CA MET A 19 8.31 -18.83 17.82
C MET A 19 7.82 -20.20 18.28
N GLY A 20 6.81 -20.78 17.63
CA GLY A 20 6.40 -22.16 17.88
C GLY A 20 7.51 -23.17 17.59
N ALA A 21 8.22 -22.99 16.47
CA ALA A 21 9.39 -23.82 16.14
C ALA A 21 10.51 -23.67 17.17
N ALA A 22 10.79 -22.45 17.64
CA ALA A 22 11.77 -22.20 18.70
C ALA A 22 11.38 -22.87 20.02
N ALA A 23 10.12 -22.79 20.43
CA ALA A 23 9.63 -23.43 21.66
C ALA A 23 9.79 -24.97 21.60
N ILE A 24 9.46 -25.59 20.47
CA ILE A 24 9.62 -27.04 20.27
C ILE A 24 11.11 -27.43 20.33
N LYS A 25 11.99 -26.62 19.71
CA LYS A 25 13.43 -26.83 19.74
C LYS A 25 13.98 -26.73 21.17
N ILE A 26 13.57 -25.72 21.94
CA ILE A 26 13.96 -25.55 23.34
C ILE A 26 13.51 -26.76 24.18
N ALA A 27 12.28 -27.23 23.98
CA ALA A 27 11.76 -28.43 24.66
C ALA A 27 12.55 -29.71 24.33
N GLY A 28 13.23 -29.74 23.19
CA GLY A 28 14.09 -30.86 22.76
C GLY A 28 15.48 -30.87 23.39
N ILE A 29 15.90 -29.79 24.07
CA ILE A 29 17.22 -29.72 24.70
C ILE A 29 17.27 -30.69 25.88
N GLY A 30 18.16 -31.69 25.80
CA GLY A 30 18.32 -32.71 26.85
C GLY A 30 17.27 -33.84 26.83
N ALA A 31 16.34 -33.82 25.87
CA ALA A 31 15.33 -34.88 25.71
C ALA A 31 15.95 -36.21 25.25
N ASP A 32 15.37 -37.32 25.70
CA ASP A 32 15.71 -38.67 25.27
C ASP A 32 15.16 -38.97 23.86
N ALA A 33 15.52 -40.13 23.29
CA ALA A 33 15.15 -40.48 21.92
C ALA A 33 13.63 -40.55 21.69
N VAL A 34 12.88 -41.01 22.71
CA VAL A 34 11.41 -41.13 22.63
C VAL A 34 10.76 -39.75 22.60
N VAL A 35 11.16 -38.84 23.50
CA VAL A 35 10.63 -37.48 23.53
C VAL A 35 11.03 -36.71 22.28
N ARG A 36 12.23 -36.90 21.72
CA ARG A 36 12.63 -36.27 20.45
C ARG A 36 11.76 -36.72 19.27
N ALA A 37 11.41 -38.00 19.19
CA ALA A 37 10.50 -38.50 18.15
C ALA A 37 9.08 -37.91 18.30
N ALA A 38 8.60 -37.76 19.54
CA ALA A 38 7.33 -37.09 19.82
C ALA A 38 7.38 -35.60 19.42
N LEU A 39 8.45 -34.88 19.78
CA LEU A 39 8.63 -33.47 19.42
C LEU A 39 8.75 -33.27 17.90
N TRP A 40 9.37 -34.20 17.18
CA TRP A 40 9.38 -34.20 15.71
C TRP A 40 7.97 -34.31 15.12
N SER A 41 7.12 -35.16 15.70
CA SER A 41 5.71 -35.29 15.30
C SER A 41 4.92 -34.00 15.59
N VAL A 42 5.16 -33.39 16.75
CA VAL A 42 4.57 -32.10 17.14
C VAL A 42 5.02 -31.00 16.19
N TYR A 43 6.31 -30.94 15.85
CA TYR A 43 6.84 -30.00 14.85
C TYR A 43 6.19 -30.21 13.49
N THR A 44 6.02 -31.47 13.07
CA THR A 44 5.39 -31.79 11.79
C THR A 44 3.95 -31.31 11.71
N LEU A 45 3.18 -31.57 12.77
CA LEU A 45 1.81 -31.09 12.86
C LEU A 45 1.76 -29.55 12.92
N TRP A 46 2.66 -28.92 13.67
CA TRP A 46 2.76 -27.46 13.77
C TRP A 46 3.07 -26.82 12.41
N PHE A 47 4.03 -27.37 11.66
CA PHE A 47 4.41 -26.88 10.34
C PHE A 47 3.25 -26.98 9.34
N LEU A 48 2.58 -28.13 9.28
CA LEU A 48 1.43 -28.33 8.41
C LEU A 48 0.26 -27.41 8.78
N LEU A 49 -0.05 -27.28 10.07
CA LEU A 49 -1.10 -26.40 10.56
C LEU A 49 -0.77 -24.93 10.25
N SER A 50 0.50 -24.55 10.35
CA SER A 50 0.98 -23.21 9.99
C SER A 50 0.71 -22.88 8.53
N ILE A 51 1.01 -23.80 7.60
CA ILE A 51 0.70 -23.65 6.17
C ILE A 51 -0.81 -23.50 5.95
N VAL A 52 -1.61 -24.34 6.60
CA VAL A 52 -3.07 -24.29 6.49
C VAL A 52 -3.60 -22.94 6.98
N VAL A 53 -3.14 -22.45 8.13
CA VAL A 53 -3.56 -21.16 8.68
C VAL A 53 -3.15 -20.01 7.75
N SER A 54 -1.89 -20.00 7.29
CA SER A 54 -1.39 -18.99 6.34
C SER A 54 -2.15 -18.97 5.02
N ALA A 55 -2.62 -20.12 4.52
CA ALA A 55 -3.42 -20.19 3.29
C ALA A 55 -4.90 -19.82 3.54
N THR A 56 -5.46 -20.22 4.68
CA THR A 56 -6.89 -20.07 4.96
C THR A 56 -7.29 -18.60 5.17
N ILE A 57 -6.41 -17.80 5.77
CA ILE A 57 -6.67 -16.36 6.01
C ILE A 57 -6.96 -15.61 4.71
N PRO A 58 -6.09 -15.66 3.68
CA PRO A 58 -6.39 -15.06 2.38
C PRO A 58 -7.65 -15.64 1.75
N ILE A 59 -7.89 -16.95 1.85
CA ILE A 59 -9.10 -17.59 1.30
C ILE A 59 -10.38 -17.02 1.93
N ILE A 60 -10.41 -16.84 3.26
CA ILE A 60 -11.56 -16.24 3.95
C ILE A 60 -11.77 -14.80 3.47
N VAL A 61 -10.70 -14.01 3.34
CA VAL A 61 -10.79 -12.62 2.87
C VAL A 61 -11.28 -12.56 1.43
N TYR A 62 -10.87 -13.50 0.57
CA TYR A 62 -11.37 -13.62 -0.78
C TYR A 62 -12.89 -13.78 -0.81
N PHE A 63 -13.46 -14.66 0.01
CA PHE A 63 -14.92 -14.87 0.05
C PHE A 63 -15.67 -13.72 0.74
N ALA A 64 -15.10 -13.13 1.80
CA ALA A 64 -15.77 -12.10 2.57
C ALA A 64 -15.70 -10.69 1.95
N LYS A 65 -14.59 -10.34 1.29
CA LYS A 65 -14.32 -8.99 0.77
C LYS A 65 -13.50 -9.03 -0.53
N LYS A 66 -14.11 -9.53 -1.60
CA LYS A 66 -13.49 -9.62 -2.94
C LYS A 66 -12.84 -8.32 -3.43
N ASP A 67 -13.48 -7.18 -3.16
CA ASP A 67 -13.01 -5.86 -3.64
C ASP A 67 -11.71 -5.40 -2.96
N LEU A 68 -11.45 -5.87 -1.73
CA LEU A 68 -10.25 -5.53 -0.95
C LEU A 68 -9.21 -6.66 -0.97
N PHE A 69 -9.52 -7.80 -1.58
CA PHE A 69 -8.68 -8.99 -1.53
C PHE A 69 -7.30 -8.76 -2.16
N ARG A 70 -7.25 -8.06 -3.30
CA ARG A 70 -5.99 -7.77 -4.00
C ARG A 70 -5.07 -6.90 -3.16
N GLU A 71 -5.62 -5.85 -2.58
CA GLU A 71 -4.90 -4.94 -1.67
C GLU A 71 -4.44 -5.69 -0.42
N PHE A 72 -5.32 -6.48 0.19
CA PHE A 72 -5.01 -7.30 1.35
C PHE A 72 -3.86 -8.27 1.08
N LEU A 73 -3.87 -8.98 -0.06
CA LEU A 73 -2.79 -9.89 -0.45
C LEU A 73 -1.45 -9.18 -0.61
N ILE A 74 -1.42 -7.99 -1.20
CA ILE A 74 -0.17 -7.22 -1.35
C ILE A 74 0.40 -6.87 0.03
N TYR A 75 -0.45 -6.42 0.95
CA TYR A 75 -0.02 -6.11 2.32
C TYR A 75 0.38 -7.33 3.14
N GLU A 76 -0.35 -8.44 3.00
CA GLU A 76 -0.04 -9.70 3.68
C GLU A 76 1.27 -10.29 3.14
N ALA A 77 1.45 -10.36 1.82
CA ALA A 77 2.68 -10.84 1.20
C ALA A 77 3.87 -9.93 1.50
N GLY A 78 3.66 -8.60 1.50
CA GLY A 78 4.69 -7.63 1.88
C GLY A 78 5.10 -7.75 3.35
N GLY A 79 4.11 -7.86 4.24
CA GLY A 79 4.33 -8.10 5.67
C GLY A 79 5.04 -9.42 5.92
N PHE A 80 4.56 -10.51 5.32
CA PHE A 80 5.16 -11.83 5.45
C PHE A 80 6.61 -11.82 4.96
N GLY A 81 6.88 -11.26 3.78
CA GLY A 81 8.22 -11.20 3.19
C GLY A 81 9.22 -10.38 4.00
N PHE A 82 8.78 -9.23 4.53
CA PHE A 82 9.64 -8.35 5.34
C PHE A 82 9.88 -8.87 6.76
N PHE A 83 8.83 -9.33 7.43
CA PHE A 83 8.91 -9.74 8.83
C PHE A 83 9.37 -11.19 9.03
N SER A 84 9.23 -12.07 8.03
CA SER A 84 9.69 -13.47 8.14
C SER A 84 11.19 -13.59 8.47
N PRO A 85 12.11 -12.91 7.78
CA PRO A 85 13.53 -12.92 8.14
C PRO A 85 13.81 -12.39 9.55
N LEU A 86 13.12 -11.32 9.96
CA LEU A 86 13.29 -10.74 11.29
C LEU A 86 12.87 -11.74 12.38
N TRP A 87 11.69 -12.34 12.23
CA TRP A 87 11.19 -13.35 13.16
C TRP A 87 12.05 -14.60 13.20
N LEU A 88 12.59 -15.03 12.05
CA LEU A 88 13.54 -16.14 12.00
C LEU A 88 14.79 -15.82 12.82
N PHE A 89 15.36 -14.62 12.70
CA PHE A 89 16.53 -14.22 13.49
C PHE A 89 16.22 -14.18 14.99
N PHE A 90 15.10 -13.55 15.37
CA PHE A 90 14.67 -13.48 16.78
C PHE A 90 14.40 -14.86 17.37
N ALA A 91 13.65 -15.71 16.68
CA ALA A 91 13.35 -17.07 17.13
C ALA A 91 14.61 -17.93 17.26
N THR A 92 15.59 -17.72 16.37
CA THR A 92 16.87 -18.44 16.42
C THR A 92 17.66 -18.08 17.68
N GLU A 93 17.79 -16.78 17.97
CA GLU A 93 18.44 -16.29 19.21
C GLU A 93 17.74 -16.80 20.46
N ILE A 94 16.41 -16.71 20.51
CA ILE A 94 15.61 -17.21 21.64
C ILE A 94 15.78 -18.72 21.82
N SER A 95 15.93 -19.47 20.72
CA SER A 95 16.16 -20.92 20.77
C SER A 95 17.55 -21.34 21.24
N GLY A 96 18.44 -20.38 21.56
CA GLY A 96 19.78 -20.62 22.09
C GLY A 96 20.88 -20.71 21.05
N ASN A 97 20.60 -20.46 19.77
CA ASN A 97 21.62 -20.38 18.71
C ASN A 97 21.81 -18.92 18.28
N SER A 98 23.03 -18.52 17.97
CA SER A 98 23.21 -17.18 17.39
C SER A 98 22.57 -17.10 16.01
N TRP A 99 21.92 -15.98 15.68
CA TRP A 99 21.38 -15.73 14.33
C TRP A 99 22.47 -15.83 13.25
N THR A 100 23.73 -15.52 13.59
CA THR A 100 24.88 -15.66 12.68
C THR A 100 25.11 -17.10 12.23
N SER A 101 24.71 -18.09 13.04
CA SER A 101 24.83 -19.51 12.70
C SER A 101 23.99 -19.89 11.47
N LEU A 102 22.88 -19.19 11.20
CA LEU A 102 22.06 -19.39 10.00
C LEU A 102 22.85 -19.08 8.72
N PHE A 103 23.72 -18.08 8.77
CA PHE A 103 24.54 -17.67 7.62
C PHE A 103 25.71 -18.63 7.36
N ILE A 104 26.19 -19.31 8.40
CA ILE A 104 27.34 -20.22 8.33
C ILE A 104 26.90 -21.64 8.01
N TYR A 105 25.88 -22.14 8.70
CA TYR A 105 25.49 -23.55 8.68
C TYR A 105 24.13 -23.81 8.02
N GLY A 106 23.32 -22.77 7.78
CA GLY A 106 21.97 -22.92 7.27
C GLY A 106 20.97 -23.36 8.36
N ILE A 107 19.86 -23.96 7.93
CA ILE A 107 18.81 -24.48 8.82
C ILE A 107 18.78 -26.00 8.69
N THR A 108 19.02 -26.70 9.79
CA THR A 108 18.86 -28.17 9.83
C THR A 108 17.40 -28.53 10.08
N GLN A 109 16.88 -29.50 9.31
CA GLN A 109 15.51 -30.01 9.38
C GLN A 109 14.45 -28.90 9.36
N GLY A 110 14.71 -27.82 8.62
CA GLY A 110 13.86 -26.62 8.60
C GLY A 110 12.62 -26.74 7.73
N LEU A 111 12.62 -27.67 6.77
CA LEU A 111 11.49 -27.97 5.90
C LEU A 111 11.06 -29.41 6.09
N ILE A 112 9.78 -29.66 5.87
CA ILE A 112 9.22 -31.01 5.93
C ILE A 112 8.87 -31.43 4.52
N GLY A 113 9.39 -32.57 4.08
CA GLY A 113 9.13 -33.10 2.76
C GLY A 113 9.06 -34.62 2.71
N PRO A 114 8.60 -35.17 1.57
CA PRO A 114 8.53 -36.60 1.35
C PRO A 114 9.95 -37.18 1.25
N GLY A 115 10.22 -38.18 2.08
CA GLY A 115 11.46 -38.95 2.06
C GLY A 115 11.41 -40.11 1.05
N PRO A 116 12.56 -40.74 0.79
CA PRO A 116 12.69 -41.84 -0.19
C PRO A 116 11.77 -43.04 0.07
N GLU A 117 11.37 -43.26 1.32
CA GLU A 117 10.54 -44.38 1.77
C GLU A 117 9.08 -43.99 2.03
N GLY A 118 8.65 -42.80 1.62
CA GLY A 118 7.30 -42.28 1.87
C GLY A 118 7.06 -41.71 3.28
N ASN A 119 8.08 -41.73 4.14
CA ASN A 119 8.06 -41.06 5.44
C ASN A 119 8.32 -39.57 5.31
N LEU A 120 7.77 -38.75 6.23
CA LEU A 120 8.08 -37.33 6.30
C LEU A 120 9.44 -37.12 6.98
N VAL A 121 10.36 -36.48 6.26
CA VAL A 121 11.72 -36.20 6.75
C VAL A 121 11.99 -34.70 6.75
N GLY A 122 12.85 -34.28 7.68
CA GLY A 122 13.38 -32.93 7.72
C GLY A 122 14.40 -32.72 6.60
N ILE A 123 14.17 -31.69 5.79
CA ILE A 123 15.07 -31.24 4.72
C ILE A 123 15.88 -30.07 5.26
N ASP A 124 17.19 -30.17 5.14
CA ASP A 124 18.13 -29.12 5.49
C ASP A 124 18.11 -28.02 4.42
N ILE A 125 18.14 -26.76 4.86
CA ILE A 125 18.27 -25.59 4.00
C ILE A 125 19.71 -25.09 4.10
N SER A 126 20.49 -25.32 3.05
CA SER A 126 21.86 -24.80 2.95
C SER A 126 21.88 -23.27 3.01
N ASN A 127 22.94 -22.71 3.61
CA ASN A 127 23.17 -21.27 3.65
C ASN A 127 23.24 -20.63 2.25
N SER A 128 23.76 -21.35 1.26
CA SER A 128 23.85 -20.91 -0.14
C SER A 128 22.49 -20.62 -0.76
N PHE A 129 21.42 -21.28 -0.29
CA PHE A 129 20.03 -21.00 -0.71
C PHE A 129 19.32 -20.07 0.26
N LEU A 130 19.55 -20.23 1.57
CA LEU A 130 18.89 -19.44 2.60
C LEU A 130 19.18 -17.94 2.45
N ILE A 131 20.44 -17.56 2.26
CA ILE A 131 20.85 -16.15 2.24
C ILE A 131 20.20 -15.38 1.07
N PRO A 132 20.28 -15.86 -0.19
CA PRO A 132 19.58 -15.20 -1.30
C PRO A 132 18.07 -15.09 -1.08
N ILE A 133 17.43 -16.13 -0.53
CA ILE A 133 15.98 -16.13 -0.28
C ILE A 133 15.60 -15.09 0.77
N LEU A 134 16.34 -14.98 1.87
CA LEU A 134 16.07 -13.99 2.93
C LEU A 134 16.26 -12.55 2.42
N ILE A 135 17.31 -12.31 1.62
CA ILE A 135 17.54 -10.99 1.02
C ILE A 135 16.41 -10.65 0.04
N LEU A 136 16.05 -11.59 -0.83
CA LEU A 136 14.97 -11.41 -1.79
C LEU A 136 13.63 -11.16 -1.09
N SER A 137 13.32 -11.90 -0.01
CA SER A 137 12.08 -11.71 0.73
C SER A 137 12.02 -10.33 1.39
N MET A 138 13.13 -9.84 1.96
CA MET A 138 13.19 -8.49 2.52
C MET A 138 12.97 -7.43 1.43
N ILE A 139 13.64 -7.54 0.28
CA ILE A 139 13.51 -6.59 -0.83
C ILE A 139 12.07 -6.57 -1.34
N LEU A 140 11.48 -7.74 -1.60
CA LEU A 140 10.09 -7.86 -2.04
C LEU A 140 9.13 -7.32 -0.99
N GLY A 141 9.40 -7.58 0.29
CA GLY A 141 8.64 -7.03 1.41
C GLY A 141 8.62 -5.50 1.41
N ILE A 142 9.77 -4.86 1.25
CA ILE A 142 9.90 -3.40 1.17
C ILE A 142 9.15 -2.85 -0.06
N ILE A 143 9.27 -3.50 -1.21
CA ILE A 143 8.61 -3.08 -2.44
C ILE A 143 7.09 -3.16 -2.28
N PHE A 144 6.56 -4.26 -1.74
CA PHE A 144 5.12 -4.45 -1.56
C PHE A 144 4.52 -3.58 -0.47
N LEU A 145 5.28 -3.28 0.59
CA LEU A 145 4.85 -2.37 1.66
C LEU A 145 4.97 -0.88 1.26
N ASN A 146 5.61 -0.56 0.14
CA ASN A 146 5.74 0.82 -0.32
C ASN A 146 4.35 1.40 -0.70
N PRO A 147 3.92 2.53 -0.10
CA PRO A 147 2.65 3.17 -0.41
C PRO A 147 2.43 3.43 -1.90
N SER A 148 3.49 3.76 -2.64
CA SER A 148 3.43 4.03 -4.09
C SER A 148 3.14 2.77 -4.92
N PHE A 149 3.63 1.60 -4.48
CA PHE A 149 3.37 0.33 -5.15
C PHE A 149 1.91 -0.10 -4.95
N VAL A 150 1.41 0.06 -3.73
CA VAL A 150 0.01 -0.25 -3.39
C VAL A 150 -0.95 0.65 -4.15
N ALA A 151 -0.71 1.97 -4.18
CA ALA A 151 -1.57 2.90 -4.91
C ALA A 151 -1.70 2.55 -6.41
N LYS A 152 -0.63 1.99 -7.01
CA LYS A 152 -0.62 1.57 -8.42
C LYS A 152 -1.33 0.23 -8.67
N HIS A 153 -1.35 -0.68 -7.70
CA HIS A 153 -1.86 -2.06 -7.90
C HIS A 153 -3.17 -2.37 -7.16
N SER A 154 -3.61 -1.49 -6.26
CA SER A 154 -4.86 -1.59 -5.49
C SER A 154 -5.96 -0.69 -6.02
N GLN A 155 -5.84 -0.14 -7.24
CA GLN A 155 -6.95 0.61 -7.83
C GLN A 155 -8.22 -0.24 -7.78
N PRO A 156 -9.33 0.32 -7.27
CA PRO A 156 -10.59 -0.38 -7.23
C PRO A 156 -10.90 -0.82 -8.66
N SER A 157 -11.37 -2.05 -8.80
CA SER A 157 -12.02 -2.48 -10.05
C SER A 157 -12.91 -1.32 -10.47
N GLU A 158 -12.59 -0.69 -11.63
CA GLU A 158 -13.44 0.35 -12.21
C GLU A 158 -14.87 -0.18 -12.12
N LEU A 159 -15.79 0.63 -11.57
CA LEU A 159 -17.21 0.27 -11.51
C LEU A 159 -17.61 -0.31 -12.86
N PRO A 160 -18.41 -1.40 -12.93
CA PRO A 160 -18.82 -1.99 -14.20
C PRO A 160 -19.40 -0.96 -15.18
N GLU A 161 -19.97 0.13 -14.66
CA GLU A 161 -20.45 1.30 -15.39
C GLU A 161 -19.33 2.08 -16.11
N LEU A 162 -18.16 2.27 -15.48
CA LEU A 162 -16.97 2.86 -16.09
C LEU A 162 -16.29 1.89 -17.07
N THR A 163 -16.33 0.58 -16.80
CA THR A 163 -15.83 -0.43 -17.75
C THR A 163 -16.75 -0.55 -18.97
N ALA A 164 -18.06 -0.34 -18.82
CA ALA A 164 -19.01 -0.25 -19.93
C ALA A 164 -18.78 1.01 -20.76
N LEU A 165 -18.53 2.16 -20.13
CA LEU A 165 -18.13 3.39 -20.81
C LEU A 165 -16.80 3.21 -21.57
N LYS A 166 -15.83 2.49 -20.98
CA LYS A 166 -14.52 2.18 -21.56
C LYS A 166 -14.55 1.11 -22.66
N LYS A 167 -15.45 0.12 -22.57
CA LYS A 167 -15.71 -0.84 -23.66
C LYS A 167 -16.43 -0.20 -24.84
N THR A 168 -17.22 0.84 -24.58
CA THR A 168 -17.80 1.68 -25.65
C THR A 168 -16.72 2.58 -26.30
N SER A 169 -15.55 2.72 -25.67
CA SER A 169 -14.44 3.57 -26.13
C SER A 169 -13.13 2.80 -26.35
N ALA A 170 -13.19 1.49 -26.61
CA ALA A 170 -12.06 0.78 -27.20
C ALA A 170 -11.95 1.16 -28.69
N PRO A 171 -10.74 1.46 -29.20
CA PRO A 171 -10.54 2.18 -30.44
C PRO A 171 -10.83 1.25 -31.62
N THR A 172 -11.89 1.56 -32.35
CA THR A 172 -11.99 1.11 -33.74
C THR A 172 -11.08 2.02 -34.54
N GLU A 173 -10.34 1.42 -35.46
CA GLU A 173 -9.35 2.00 -36.36
C GLU A 173 -9.62 3.46 -36.75
N GLU A 174 -8.59 4.30 -36.60
CA GLU A 174 -8.33 5.53 -37.35
C GLU A 174 -9.51 6.13 -38.13
N GLU A 175 -10.41 6.80 -37.41
CA GLU A 175 -11.09 7.98 -37.94
C GLU A 175 -10.87 9.09 -36.94
N GLU A 176 -10.16 10.14 -37.37
CA GLU A 176 -10.11 11.44 -36.70
C GLU A 176 -11.56 11.94 -36.54
N MET A 177 -12.24 11.53 -35.46
CA MET A 177 -13.37 12.31 -34.97
C MET A 177 -12.76 13.54 -34.31
N GLU A 178 -12.62 14.60 -35.11
CA GLU A 178 -12.70 15.97 -34.60
C GLU A 178 -13.99 16.04 -33.79
N ALA A 179 -13.87 15.85 -32.47
CA ALA A 179 -14.89 16.31 -31.56
C ALA A 179 -14.93 17.83 -31.79
N GLU A 180 -15.99 18.32 -32.43
CA GLU A 180 -16.39 19.71 -32.35
C GLU A 180 -16.62 20.00 -30.86
N MET A 181 -15.54 20.27 -30.14
CA MET A 181 -15.61 21.06 -28.93
C MET A 181 -16.32 22.33 -29.37
N PRO A 182 -17.46 22.71 -28.77
CA PRO A 182 -17.97 24.04 -28.99
C PRO A 182 -16.80 24.99 -28.74
N ASP A 183 -16.54 25.87 -29.69
CA ASP A 183 -15.45 26.83 -29.64
C ASP A 183 -15.78 27.84 -28.52
N VAL A 184 -15.61 27.39 -27.27
CA VAL A 184 -15.79 28.20 -26.08
C VAL A 184 -14.54 29.05 -26.03
N ALA A 185 -14.65 30.24 -26.60
CA ALA A 185 -13.61 31.25 -26.53
C ALA A 185 -13.11 31.35 -25.08
N PRO A 186 -11.78 31.35 -24.85
CA PRO A 186 -11.22 31.50 -23.53
C PRO A 186 -11.85 32.72 -22.84
N PRO A 187 -12.18 32.62 -21.54
CA PRO A 187 -12.85 33.71 -20.83
C PRO A 187 -12.01 34.97 -20.97
N VAL A 188 -12.56 35.96 -21.67
CA VAL A 188 -11.90 37.25 -21.85
C VAL A 188 -12.04 38.02 -20.56
N THR A 189 -10.93 38.53 -20.04
CA THR A 189 -10.93 39.43 -18.89
C THR A 189 -11.69 40.71 -19.26
N THR A 190 -12.88 40.88 -18.68
CA THR A 190 -13.69 42.08 -18.80
C THR A 190 -13.67 42.86 -17.49
N VAL A 191 -14.02 44.15 -17.53
CA VAL A 191 -14.13 44.97 -16.31
C VAL A 191 -15.11 44.34 -15.32
N ASP A 192 -16.18 43.73 -15.83
CA ASP A 192 -17.20 43.05 -15.03
C ASP A 192 -16.66 41.75 -14.41
N SER A 193 -15.82 40.98 -15.12
CA SER A 193 -15.22 39.75 -14.57
C SER A 193 -14.25 40.04 -13.43
N VAL A 194 -13.48 41.13 -13.56
CA VAL A 194 -12.55 41.61 -12.54
C VAL A 194 -13.31 42.11 -11.31
N SER A 195 -14.41 42.85 -11.51
CA SER A 195 -15.27 43.30 -10.42
C SER A 195 -15.88 42.11 -9.66
N ASN A 196 -16.41 41.13 -10.39
CA ASN A 196 -17.00 39.93 -9.78
C ASN A 196 -15.99 39.13 -8.94
N LEU A 197 -14.77 38.93 -9.46
CA LEU A 197 -13.71 38.27 -8.72
C LEU A 197 -13.36 39.06 -7.45
N ARG A 198 -13.25 40.39 -7.56
CA ARG A 198 -12.98 41.27 -6.41
C ARG A 198 -14.06 41.17 -5.35
N ASP A 199 -15.33 41.24 -5.73
CA ASP A 199 -16.47 41.16 -4.82
C ASP A 199 -16.49 39.83 -4.07
N ILE A 200 -16.23 38.72 -4.78
CA ILE A 200 -16.11 37.39 -4.18
C ILE A 200 -14.97 37.34 -3.16
N LEU A 201 -13.80 37.89 -3.50
CA LEU A 201 -12.65 37.87 -2.60
C LEU A 201 -12.85 38.75 -1.36
N ILE A 202 -13.51 39.91 -1.51
CA ILE A 202 -13.90 40.79 -0.39
C ILE A 202 -14.88 40.05 0.54
N GLU A 203 -15.90 39.40 -0.01
CA GLU A 203 -16.90 38.69 0.79
C GLU A 203 -16.29 37.51 1.56
N LEU A 204 -15.26 36.87 1.00
CA LEU A 204 -14.49 35.82 1.67
C LEU A 204 -13.47 36.36 2.69
N GLY A 205 -13.45 37.66 2.93
CA GLY A 205 -12.59 38.29 3.94
C GLY A 205 -11.13 38.47 3.50
N THR A 206 -10.85 38.43 2.19
CA THR A 206 -9.51 38.70 1.66
C THR A 206 -9.22 40.20 1.75
N THR A 207 -7.99 40.56 2.14
CA THR A 207 -7.60 41.97 2.27
C THR A 207 -7.32 42.60 0.91
N ASP A 208 -7.65 43.89 0.74
CA ASP A 208 -7.40 44.64 -0.51
C ASP A 208 -5.96 44.51 -1.06
N PRO A 209 -4.88 44.49 -0.25
CA PRO A 209 -3.53 44.29 -0.75
C PRO A 209 -3.35 42.95 -1.48
N ILE A 210 -3.92 41.87 -0.95
CA ILE A 210 -3.84 40.53 -1.54
C ILE A 210 -4.67 40.48 -2.83
N ILE A 211 -5.87 41.07 -2.82
CA ILE A 211 -6.75 41.16 -3.99
C ILE A 211 -6.02 41.89 -5.13
N ASN A 212 -5.39 43.03 -4.84
CA ASN A 212 -4.65 43.78 -5.85
C ASN A 212 -3.46 42.98 -6.41
N LEU A 213 -2.77 42.18 -5.59
CA LEU A 213 -1.70 41.30 -6.07
C LEU A 213 -2.22 40.20 -7.01
N ILE A 214 -3.38 39.62 -6.70
CA ILE A 214 -4.04 38.62 -7.56
C ILE A 214 -4.41 39.23 -8.91
N LEU A 215 -5.07 40.39 -8.90
CA LEU A 215 -5.50 41.07 -10.13
C LEU A 215 -4.30 41.54 -10.97
N ASN A 216 -3.25 42.06 -10.33
CA ASN A 216 -2.01 42.48 -11.00
C ASN A 216 -1.19 41.30 -11.54
N ALA A 217 -1.39 40.09 -11.01
CA ALA A 217 -0.79 38.86 -11.53
C ALA A 217 -1.48 38.34 -12.81
N GLY A 218 -2.49 39.06 -13.32
CA GLY A 218 -3.21 38.68 -14.53
C GLY A 218 -4.35 37.70 -14.30
N ILE A 219 -4.74 37.46 -13.05
CA ILE A 219 -5.89 36.62 -12.70
C ILE A 219 -7.12 37.55 -12.61
N GLY A 220 -7.84 37.69 -13.72
CA GLY A 220 -8.94 38.65 -13.86
C GLY A 220 -10.32 38.01 -13.88
N THR A 221 -10.39 36.68 -13.82
CA THR A 221 -11.65 35.92 -13.80
C THR A 221 -11.68 34.92 -12.66
N THR A 222 -12.88 34.57 -12.19
CA THR A 222 -13.10 33.52 -11.18
C THR A 222 -12.64 32.15 -11.68
N THR A 223 -12.75 31.89 -12.98
CA THR A 223 -12.27 30.68 -13.65
C THR A 223 -10.74 30.58 -13.64
N GLU A 224 -10.04 31.66 -13.97
CA GLU A 224 -8.57 31.71 -13.88
C GLU A 224 -8.11 31.57 -12.43
N PHE A 225 -8.86 32.17 -11.49
CA PHE A 225 -8.55 32.06 -10.07
C PHE A 225 -8.64 30.62 -9.57
N VAL A 226 -9.71 29.89 -9.89
CA VAL A 226 -9.85 28.47 -9.52
C VAL A 226 -8.86 27.57 -10.26
N ALA A 227 -8.46 27.93 -11.48
CA ALA A 227 -7.44 27.21 -12.23
C ALA A 227 -6.01 27.42 -11.68
N THR A 228 -5.81 28.40 -10.79
CA THR A 228 -4.50 28.70 -10.18
C THR A 228 -4.19 27.72 -9.06
N SER A 229 -2.97 27.16 -9.04
CA SER A 229 -2.56 26.26 -7.95
C SER A 229 -2.29 27.02 -6.64
N PRO A 230 -2.48 26.38 -5.46
CA PRO A 230 -2.15 26.99 -4.16
C PRO A 230 -0.70 27.49 -4.06
N ASP A 231 0.24 26.78 -4.69
CA ASP A 231 1.65 27.16 -4.74
C ASP A 231 1.88 28.43 -5.56
N GLN A 232 1.23 28.55 -6.72
CA GLN A 232 1.28 29.77 -7.54
C GLN A 232 0.67 30.96 -6.81
N LEU A 233 -0.49 30.76 -6.18
CA LEU A 233 -1.19 31.82 -5.46
C LEU A 233 -0.37 32.33 -4.26
N ALA A 234 0.24 31.41 -3.49
CA ALA A 234 1.12 31.75 -2.38
C ALA A 234 2.34 32.57 -2.84
N ASN A 235 2.98 32.17 -3.95
CA ASN A 235 4.13 32.87 -4.51
C ASN A 235 3.77 34.26 -5.05
N LEU A 236 2.57 34.44 -5.63
CA LEU A 236 2.12 35.71 -6.19
C LEU A 236 1.69 36.72 -5.12
N THR A 237 1.06 36.24 -4.05
CA THR A 237 0.44 37.10 -3.03
C THR A 237 1.26 37.22 -1.75
N GLY A 238 2.28 36.39 -1.56
CA GLY A 238 3.11 36.34 -0.35
C GLY A 238 2.38 35.76 0.88
N ILE A 239 1.21 35.14 0.69
CA ILE A 239 0.48 34.46 1.76
C ILE A 239 1.02 33.05 1.99
N ASP A 240 0.77 32.51 3.19
CA ASP A 240 1.11 31.13 3.50
C ASP A 240 0.36 30.15 2.57
N LYS A 241 1.00 29.04 2.18
CA LYS A 241 0.43 28.03 1.29
C LYS A 241 -0.91 27.50 1.79
N ARG A 242 -1.05 27.33 3.11
CA ARG A 242 -2.31 26.83 3.71
C ARG A 242 -3.43 27.87 3.61
N ALA A 243 -3.10 29.16 3.70
CA ALA A 243 -4.06 30.24 3.50
C ALA A 243 -4.49 30.32 2.03
N ALA A 244 -3.55 30.16 1.09
CA ALA A 244 -3.83 30.10 -0.35
C ALA A 244 -4.77 28.92 -0.71
N GLU A 245 -4.50 27.73 -0.18
CA GLU A 245 -5.35 26.55 -0.38
C GLU A 245 -6.76 26.77 0.19
N THR A 246 -6.86 27.34 1.40
CA THR A 246 -8.14 27.63 2.04
C THR A 246 -8.96 28.63 1.22
N LEU A 247 -8.31 29.66 0.66
CA LEU A 247 -8.96 30.67 -0.18
C LEU A 247 -9.48 30.06 -1.49
N LEU A 248 -8.68 29.24 -2.18
CA LEU A 248 -9.07 28.56 -3.42
C LEU A 248 -10.27 27.63 -3.22
N ILE A 249 -10.25 26.83 -2.14
CA ILE A 249 -11.37 25.94 -1.79
C ILE A 249 -12.63 26.76 -1.48
N SER A 250 -12.49 27.91 -0.80
CA SER A 250 -13.62 28.77 -0.44
C SER A 250 -14.26 29.41 -1.67
N VAL A 251 -13.45 29.88 -2.63
CA VAL A 251 -13.93 30.40 -3.92
C VAL A 251 -14.59 29.29 -4.74
N GLN A 252 -13.98 28.11 -4.83
CA GLN A 252 -14.57 26.98 -5.58
C GLN A 252 -15.90 26.54 -4.99
N LYS A 253 -15.99 26.45 -3.65
CA LYS A 253 -17.25 26.12 -2.97
C LYS A 253 -18.33 27.16 -3.27
N LYS A 254 -17.99 28.45 -3.23
CA LYS A 254 -18.96 29.49 -3.55
C LYS A 254 -19.44 29.40 -4.99
N LEU A 255 -18.55 29.20 -5.95
CA LEU A 255 -18.92 29.11 -7.36
C LEU A 255 -19.79 27.88 -7.68
N TRP A 256 -19.56 26.77 -6.99
CA TRP A 256 -20.26 25.50 -7.28
C TRP A 256 -21.52 25.28 -6.43
N PHE A 257 -21.65 26.00 -5.31
CA PHE A 257 -22.74 25.80 -4.35
C PHE A 257 -23.54 27.07 -4.03
N SER A 258 -23.33 28.22 -4.70
CA SER A 258 -24.15 29.42 -4.43
C SER A 258 -25.58 29.37 -5.01
N ASP A 259 -25.98 28.27 -5.64
CA ASP A 259 -27.35 28.03 -6.14
C ASP A 259 -28.15 27.02 -5.27
N ILE A 260 -27.76 26.82 -4.01
CA ILE A 260 -28.53 26.10 -2.97
C ILE A 260 -28.81 27.05 -1.80
#